data_AF-A0A844Y745-F1
#
_entry.id   AF-A0A844Y745-F1
#
_cell.length_a   1.000
_cell.length_b   1.000
_cell.length_c   1.000
_cell.angle_alpha   90.00
_cell.angle_beta   90.00
_cell.angle_gamma   90.00
#
_symmetry.space_group_name_H-M   'P 1'
#
loop_
_entity.id
_entity.type
_entity.pdbx_description
1 polymer ?
#
loop_
_entity_poly.entity_id
_entity_poly.type
_entity_poly.pdbx_seq_one_letter_code
_entity_poly.pdbx_strand_id
1 'polypeptide(L)'
;MMRRPSLRTIVTLIALVIAFGAGMMVTSLGEPGESVSSQSDNYAGASTTADRREVYSPAVRSDPHFLARQRRNVELLERHCETSGEMCAEARAARAVFEELREGD
;
A
#
# COMPACT_ATOMS: atom_id res chain seq x y z
N MET A 1 5.50 -5.70 -37.73
CA MET A 1 4.14 -5.26 -38.13
C MET A 1 3.29 -5.05 -36.87
N MET A 2 3.16 -3.81 -36.37
CA MET A 2 2.21 -3.52 -35.29
C MET A 2 0.80 -3.40 -35.88
N ARG A 3 -0.08 -4.33 -35.52
CA ARG A 3 -1.51 -4.24 -35.85
C ARG A 3 -2.10 -3.05 -35.11
N ARG A 4 -2.50 -2.02 -35.85
CA ARG A 4 -3.21 -0.86 -35.29
C ARG A 4 -4.53 -1.36 -34.70
N PRO A 5 -4.85 -1.03 -33.45
CA PRO A 5 -6.13 -1.41 -32.86
C PRO A 5 -7.25 -0.76 -33.68
N SER A 6 -8.28 -1.55 -33.97
CA SER A 6 -9.46 -1.08 -34.70
C SER A 6 -10.16 0.01 -33.89
N LEU A 7 -10.76 0.99 -34.57
CA LEU A 7 -11.55 2.06 -33.95
C LEU A 7 -12.59 1.48 -32.97
N ARG A 8 -13.16 0.32 -33.30
CA ARG A 8 -14.11 -0.41 -32.44
C ARG A 8 -13.49 -0.82 -31.10
N THR A 9 -12.23 -1.24 -31.09
CA THR A 9 -11.50 -1.67 -29.90
C THR A 9 -11.18 -0.48 -28.99
N ILE A 10 -10.87 0.68 -29.57
CA ILE A 10 -10.60 1.90 -28.80
C ILE A 10 -11.89 2.38 -28.12
N VAL A 11 -13.01 2.38 -28.86
CA VAL A 11 -14.32 2.80 -28.33
C VAL A 11 -14.78 1.88 -27.19
N THR A 12 -14.61 0.56 -27.30
CA THR A 12 -14.98 -0.35 -26.21
C THR A 12 -14.14 -0.15 -24.95
N LEU A 13 -12.84 0.11 -25.07
CA LEU A 13 -11.97 0.37 -23.91
C LEU A 13 -12.37 1.66 -23.20
N ILE A 14 -12.66 2.73 -23.95
CA ILE A 14 -13.10 4.01 -23.37
C ILE A 14 -14.44 3.84 -22.65
N ALA A 15 -15.40 3.15 -23.27
CA ALA A 15 -16.70 2.88 -22.66
C ALA A 15 -16.57 2.09 -21.34
N LEU A 16 -15.64 1.13 -21.28
CA LEU A 16 -15.39 0.33 -20.09
C LEU A 16 -14.79 1.15 -18.94
N VAL A 17 -13.84 2.06 -19.23
CA VAL A 17 -13.27 2.96 -18.22
C VAL A 17 -14.32 3.92 -17.66
N ILE A 18 -15.17 4.49 -18.53
CA ILE A 18 -16.23 5.42 -18.11
C ILE A 18 -17.27 4.70 -17.24
N ALA A 19 -17.71 3.50 -17.64
CA ALA A 19 -18.66 2.71 -16.86
C ALA A 19 -18.11 2.32 -15.47
N PHE A 20 -16.82 1.97 -15.39
CA PHE A 20 -16.18 1.61 -14.12
C PHE A 20 -16.01 2.82 -13.19
N GLY A 21 -15.59 3.97 -13.73
CA GLY A 21 -15.48 5.21 -12.96
C GLY A 21 -16.83 5.74 -12.45
N ALA A 22 -17.86 5.68 -13.29
CA ALA A 22 -19.23 6.04 -12.88
C ALA A 22 -19.79 5.08 -11.83
N GLY A 23 -19.51 3.77 -11.94
CA GLY A 23 -19.89 2.77 -10.95
C GLY A 23 -19.31 3.05 -9.56
N MET A 24 -18.03 3.44 -9.46
CA MET A 24 -17.41 3.81 -8.17
C MET A 24 -17.99 5.08 -7.55
N MET A 25 -18.43 6.04 -8.37
CA MET A 25 -19.08 7.26 -7.84
C MET A 25 -20.50 7.00 -7.35
N VAL A 26 -21.25 6.11 -8.01
CA VAL A 26 -22.62 5.74 -7.60
C VAL A 26 -22.62 4.97 -6.27
N THR A 27 -21.61 4.14 -5.99
CA THR A 27 -21.47 3.49 -4.67
C THR A 27 -21.21 4.46 -3.51
N SER A 28 -20.89 5.73 -3.80
CA SER A 28 -20.66 6.77 -2.78
C SER A 28 -21.90 7.63 -2.49
N LEU A 29 -22.96 7.52 -3.29
CA LEU A 29 -24.12 8.41 -3.26
C LEU A 29 -25.44 7.60 -3.24
N GLY A 30 -25.78 7.01 -2.09
CA GLY A 30 -27.11 6.50 -1.71
C GLY A 30 -27.22 4.97 -1.68
N GLU A 31 -27.59 4.28 -0.59
CA GLU A 31 -28.49 4.60 0.52
C GLU A 31 -28.13 3.83 1.83
N PRO A 32 -28.74 4.19 2.98
CA PRO A 32 -28.11 4.20 4.30
C PRO A 32 -28.29 2.91 5.09
N GLY A 33 -27.22 2.48 5.73
CA GLY A 33 -27.22 1.50 6.81
C GLY A 33 -26.09 1.83 7.77
N GLU A 34 -26.43 2.56 8.83
CA GLU A 34 -25.72 2.60 10.12
C GLU A 34 -24.29 3.18 10.11
N SER A 35 -24.27 4.52 10.22
CA SER A 35 -23.50 5.31 11.19
C SER A 35 -21.99 5.03 11.34
N VAL A 36 -21.17 5.95 10.85
CA VAL A 36 -20.22 6.63 11.74
C VAL A 36 -20.25 8.12 11.42
N SER A 37 -21.14 8.80 12.13
CA SER A 37 -21.09 10.25 12.30
C SER A 37 -19.72 10.61 12.85
N SER A 38 -19.08 11.62 12.26
CA SER A 38 -17.92 12.31 12.79
C SER A 38 -18.06 12.54 14.30
N GLN A 39 -17.41 11.72 15.11
CA GLN A 39 -17.25 12.00 16.54
C GLN A 39 -15.84 12.54 16.75
N SER A 40 -15.66 13.80 16.33
CA SER A 40 -14.48 14.62 16.59
C SER A 40 -14.55 15.36 17.94
N ASP A 41 -15.57 15.13 18.77
CA ASP A 41 -15.86 15.99 19.92
C ASP A 41 -15.76 15.29 21.29
N ASN A 42 -15.12 14.12 21.41
CA ASN A 42 -14.95 13.45 22.71
C ASN A 42 -13.49 13.08 23.02
N TYR A 43 -12.58 14.05 22.88
CA TYR A 43 -11.28 14.03 23.57
C TYR A 43 -11.46 14.41 25.06
N ALA A 44 -12.41 13.78 25.73
CA ALA A 44 -12.63 13.93 27.16
C ALA A 44 -13.08 12.57 27.72
N GLY A 45 -12.11 11.78 28.20
CA GLY A 45 -12.40 10.79 29.24
C GLY A 45 -12.79 9.38 28.83
N ALA A 46 -12.42 8.89 27.65
CA ALA A 46 -12.47 7.45 27.37
C ALA A 46 -11.06 6.86 27.50
N SER A 47 -10.82 6.16 28.61
CA SER A 47 -9.69 5.24 28.77
C SER A 47 -9.80 4.14 27.70
N THR A 48 -9.18 4.36 26.55
CA THR A 48 -9.16 3.44 25.41
C THR A 48 -8.12 2.35 25.63
N THR A 49 -8.31 1.51 26.65
CA THR A 49 -7.81 0.13 26.63
C THR A 49 -8.75 -0.71 25.75
N ALA A 50 -9.00 -0.24 24.53
CA ALA A 50 -9.44 -1.12 23.48
C ALA A 50 -8.22 -1.98 23.15
N ASP A 51 -8.32 -3.26 23.46
CA ASP A 51 -7.42 -4.32 23.06
C ASP A 51 -7.12 -4.19 21.56
N ARG A 52 -6.09 -3.39 21.22
CA ARG A 52 -5.49 -3.38 19.90
C ARG A 52 -4.89 -4.76 19.77
N ARG A 53 -5.62 -5.67 19.13
CA ARG A 53 -5.04 -6.92 18.63
C ARG A 53 -3.77 -6.52 17.89
N GLU A 54 -2.62 -6.81 18.49
CA GLU A 54 -1.35 -6.67 17.82
C GLU A 54 -1.37 -7.67 16.66
N VAL A 55 -1.82 -7.21 15.49
CA VAL A 55 -1.64 -7.91 14.20
C VAL A 55 -0.14 -7.94 13.84
N TYR A 56 0.68 -7.32 14.66
CA TYR A 56 2.12 -7.35 14.62
C TYR A 56 2.61 -8.60 15.36
N SER A 57 3.20 -9.55 14.64
CA SER A 57 3.82 -10.74 15.25
C SER A 57 5.28 -10.44 15.55
N PRO A 58 5.69 -10.23 16.82
CA PRO A 58 7.07 -9.89 17.17
C PRO A 58 8.07 -10.98 16.75
N ALA A 59 7.62 -12.23 16.71
CA ALA A 59 8.42 -13.38 16.30
C ALA A 59 8.88 -13.32 14.82
N VAL A 60 8.17 -12.57 13.97
CA VAL A 60 8.56 -12.44 12.55
C VAL A 60 9.75 -11.49 12.39
N ARG A 61 9.90 -10.47 13.24
CA ARG A 61 11.05 -9.54 13.16
C ARG A 61 12.36 -10.22 13.53
N SER A 62 12.32 -11.05 14.56
CA SER A 62 13.48 -11.80 15.08
C SER A 62 13.80 -13.07 14.29
N ASP A 63 13.00 -13.40 13.26
CA ASP A 63 13.23 -14.56 12.41
C ASP A 63 14.44 -14.32 11.48
N PRO A 64 15.52 -15.14 11.56
CA PRO A 64 16.71 -14.95 10.73
C PRO A 64 16.44 -15.09 9.22
N HIS A 65 15.46 -15.90 8.82
CA HIS A 65 15.06 -16.04 7.42
C HIS A 65 14.30 -14.81 6.92
N PHE A 66 13.48 -14.19 7.77
CA PHE A 66 12.81 -12.92 7.46
C PHE A 66 13.84 -11.82 7.22
N LEU A 67 14.80 -11.63 8.14
CA LEU A 67 15.86 -10.63 7.99
C LEU A 67 16.73 -10.88 6.74
N ALA A 68 17.07 -12.15 6.46
CA ALA A 68 17.81 -12.51 5.25
C ALA A 68 17.03 -12.21 3.95
N ARG A 69 15.70 -12.35 3.98
CA ARG A 69 14.83 -12.02 2.84
C ARG A 69 14.67 -10.51 2.68
N GLN A 70 14.46 -9.78 3.77
CA GLN A 70 14.46 -8.31 3.80
C GLN A 70 15.74 -7.74 3.20
N ARG A 71 16.91 -8.22 3.66
CA ARG A 71 18.22 -7.79 3.12
C ARG A 71 18.30 -7.96 1.61
N ARG A 72 17.90 -9.12 1.09
CA ARG A 72 17.89 -9.37 -0.37
C ARG A 72 16.98 -8.43 -1.14
N ASN A 73 15.83 -8.06 -0.58
CA ASN A 73 14.91 -7.12 -1.22
C ASN A 73 15.52 -5.71 -1.30
N VAL A 74 16.17 -5.26 -0.22
CA VAL A 74 16.90 -3.98 -0.20
C VAL A 74 18.03 -3.99 -1.24
N GLU A 75 18.86 -5.02 -1.26
CA GLU A 75 19.95 -5.16 -2.24
C GLU A 75 19.46 -5.14 -3.70
N LEU A 76 18.28 -5.74 -3.98
CA LEU A 76 17.69 -5.68 -5.31
C LEU A 76 17.26 -4.27 -5.69
N LEU A 77 16.72 -3.50 -4.75
CA LEU A 77 16.30 -2.12 -4.96
C LEU A 77 17.50 -1.18 -5.12
N GLU A 78 18.55 -1.39 -4.32
CA GLU A 78 19.84 -0.69 -4.46
C GLU A 78 20.46 -0.94 -5.85
N ARG A 79 20.56 -2.22 -6.27
CA ARG A 79 21.04 -2.57 -7.62
C ARG A 79 20.17 -1.98 -8.73
N HIS A 80 18.85 -1.91 -8.53
CA HIS A 80 17.96 -1.29 -9.51
C HIS A 80 18.30 0.18 -9.66
N CYS A 81 18.40 0.93 -8.55
CA CYS A 81 18.82 2.34 -8.58
C CYS A 81 20.18 2.53 -9.24
N GLU A 82 21.18 1.69 -8.94
CA GLU A 82 22.50 1.77 -9.57
C GLU A 82 22.44 1.58 -11.09
N THR A 83 21.55 0.70 -11.56
CA THR A 83 21.46 0.33 -12.98
C THR A 83 20.58 1.30 -13.77
N SER A 84 19.45 1.74 -13.22
CA SER A 84 18.45 2.54 -13.92
C SER A 84 18.51 4.04 -13.58
N GLY A 85 19.11 4.40 -12.45
CA GLY A 85 19.02 5.75 -11.87
C GLY A 85 17.67 6.06 -11.22
N GLU A 86 16.73 5.10 -11.22
CA GLU A 86 15.38 5.26 -10.71
C GLU A 86 15.23 4.72 -9.29
N MET A 87 14.25 5.25 -8.55
CA MET A 87 13.91 4.79 -7.19
C MET A 87 15.06 4.83 -6.16
N CYS A 88 16.03 5.73 -6.35
CA CYS A 88 17.21 5.84 -5.47
C CYS A 88 16.90 6.42 -4.08
N ALA A 89 15.80 7.18 -3.94
CA ALA A 89 15.36 7.64 -2.62
C ALA A 89 14.74 6.50 -1.82
N GLU A 90 13.95 5.67 -2.49
CA GLU A 90 13.29 4.49 -1.98
C GLU A 90 14.30 3.41 -1.59
N ALA A 91 15.35 3.21 -2.40
CA ALA A 91 16.46 2.33 -2.06
C ALA A 91 17.13 2.75 -0.73
N ARG A 92 17.44 4.04 -0.57
CA ARG A 92 18.03 4.57 0.68
C ARG A 92 17.08 4.45 1.86
N ALA A 93 15.80 4.75 1.67
CA ALA A 93 14.79 4.62 2.71
C ALA A 93 14.62 3.16 3.14
N ALA A 94 14.57 2.22 2.20
CA ALA A 94 14.50 0.79 2.47
C ALA A 94 15.73 0.31 3.26
N ARG A 95 16.93 0.83 2.93
CA ARG A 95 18.14 0.53 3.71
C ARG A 95 18.06 1.03 5.15
N ALA A 96 17.63 2.27 5.34
CA ALA A 96 17.47 2.83 6.68
C ALA A 96 16.47 2.01 7.54
N VAL A 97 15.32 1.64 6.97
CA VAL A 97 14.32 0.80 7.65
C VAL A 97 14.87 -0.59 7.97
N PHE A 98 15.67 -1.19 7.08
CA PHE A 98 16.28 -2.48 7.36
C PHE A 98 17.27 -2.43 8.53
N GLU A 99 18.07 -1.37 8.64
CA GLU A 99 18.98 -1.22 9.79
C GLU A 99 18.21 -1.04 11.10
N GLU A 100 17.11 -0.27 11.10
CA GLU A 100 16.22 -0.15 12.27
C GLU A 100 15.58 -1.50 12.66
N LEU A 101 15.19 -2.30 11.66
CA LEU A 101 14.67 -3.64 11.88
C LEU A 101 15.73 -4.58 12.49
N ARG A 102 16.99 -4.46 12.08
CA ARG A 102 18.13 -5.25 12.59
C ARG A 102 18.55 -4.86 14.00
N GLU A 103 18.45 -3.58 14.36
CA GLU A 103 18.88 -3.04 15.66
C GLU A 103 17.82 -3.17 16.75
N GLY A 104 16.55 -3.41 16.37
CA GLY A 104 15.45 -3.65 17.30
C GLY A 104 15.30 -5.09 17.79
N ASP A 105 16.28 -5.96 17.51
CA ASP A 105 16.47 -7.31 18.08
C ASP A 105 17.50 -7.28 19.23
#